data_AF-A0A814S455-F1
#
_entry.id   AF-A0A814S455-F1
#
_cell.length_a   1.000
_cell.length_b   1.000
_cell.length_c   1.000
_cell.angle_alpha   90.00
_cell.angle_beta   90.00
_cell.angle_gamma   90.00
#
_symmetry.space_group_name_H-M   'P 1'
#
loop_
_entity.id
_entity.type
_entity.pdbx_description
1 polymer ?
#
loop_
_entity_poly.entity_id
_entity_poly.type
_entity_poly.pdbx_seq_one_letter_code
_entity_poly.pdbx_strand_id
1 'polypeptide(L)'
;MSFISSIIQNETIKNLISKILFYLINLIFNGLILRSINLNIIGLANIHLELIYTTILFLTRESLRHNVPKLNNIHSVYHYINLIWFIISIGITFISFILILTLFIRMNSSNILLIPYYNQACFMYACAAFIELLSEPFYLLITVTRNYSINIYIQFIASIIGFGLQTYLIINNPECSLYYYGIGYMIYSLIITLSYYIYFLKQKKEKRRELFVISSLSDLLLKPTSPFVDHKLVNNTLKFFKQGISIKILTEGEKYLMIFFNLISYEQQGIYHIIYLLTNIFPRLLFSTIEQISYNYFQQTFSRTKLNENINQNNYFIQDDQMLLKRRKDDQTISRNNYQPVTPNGM
;
A
#
# COMPACT_ATOMS: atom_id res chain seq x y z
N MET A 1 -15.44 -3.24 29.61
CA MET A 1 -14.21 -2.43 29.80
C MET A 1 -12.93 -3.19 29.47
N SER A 2 -12.70 -4.41 29.98
CA SER A 2 -11.51 -5.24 29.61
C SER A 2 -11.44 -5.66 28.14
N PHE A 3 -12.58 -5.67 27.45
CA PHE A 3 -12.66 -6.03 26.03
C PHE A 3 -12.09 -4.94 25.11
N ILE A 4 -12.35 -3.67 25.43
CA ILE A 4 -11.86 -2.51 24.67
C ILE A 4 -10.34 -2.36 24.84
N SER A 5 -9.81 -2.61 26.04
CA SER A 5 -8.36 -2.57 26.28
C SER A 5 -7.59 -3.68 25.53
N SER A 6 -8.22 -4.82 25.23
CA SER A 6 -7.62 -5.90 24.43
C SER A 6 -7.68 -5.66 22.91
N ILE A 7 -8.66 -4.88 22.46
CA ILE A 7 -8.84 -4.46 21.04
C ILE A 7 -7.76 -3.45 20.62
N ILE A 8 -7.21 -2.76 21.61
CA ILE A 8 -6.16 -1.78 21.51
C ILE A 8 -4.81 -2.54 21.60
N GLN A 9 -4.40 -3.21 20.52
CA GLN A 9 -3.01 -3.66 20.45
C GLN A 9 -2.10 -2.42 20.46
N ASN A 10 -1.08 -2.42 21.30
CA ASN A 10 -0.11 -1.32 21.36
C ASN A 10 0.47 -0.96 19.98
N GLU A 11 0.58 -1.92 19.06
CA GLU A 11 1.07 -1.66 17.70
C GLU A 11 0.07 -0.93 16.81
N THR A 12 -1.23 -1.23 16.89
CA THR A 12 -2.24 -0.53 16.08
C THR A 12 -2.40 0.91 16.55
N ILE A 13 -2.36 1.16 17.86
CA ILE A 13 -2.31 2.54 18.38
C ILE A 13 -1.05 3.25 17.91
N LYS A 14 0.13 2.61 18.02
CA LYS A 14 1.38 3.25 17.61
C LYS A 14 1.36 3.61 16.13
N ASN A 15 0.80 2.75 15.29
CA ASN A 15 0.63 3.01 13.86
C ASN A 15 -0.38 4.13 13.59
N LEU A 16 -1.49 4.19 14.35
CA LEU A 16 -2.42 5.33 14.31
C LEU A 16 -1.74 6.63 14.72
N ILE A 17 -1.10 6.67 15.89
CA ILE A 17 -0.39 7.85 16.39
C ILE A 17 0.66 8.30 15.37
N SER A 18 1.42 7.38 14.79
CA SER A 18 2.41 7.72 13.77
C SER A 18 1.78 8.34 12.52
N LYS A 19 0.62 7.85 12.07
CA LYS A 19 -0.14 8.45 10.95
C LYS A 19 -0.68 9.84 11.31
N ILE A 20 -1.22 10.01 12.51
CA ILE A 20 -1.74 11.30 12.99
C ILE A 20 -0.63 12.34 13.05
N LEU A 21 0.50 11.95 13.65
CA LEU A 21 1.65 12.80 13.83
C LEU A 21 2.27 13.18 12.47
N PHE A 22 2.28 12.26 11.50
CA PHE A 22 2.62 12.57 10.11
C PHE A 22 1.73 13.68 9.53
N TYR A 23 0.41 13.59 9.68
CA TYR A 23 -0.50 14.63 9.17
C TYR A 23 -0.28 15.99 9.83
N LEU A 24 -0.08 16.02 11.15
CA LEU A 24 0.18 17.25 11.88
C LEU A 24 1.50 17.89 11.44
N ILE A 25 2.55 17.10 11.28
CA ILE A 25 3.85 17.60 10.79
C ILE A 25 3.71 18.14 9.37
N ASN A 26 2.99 17.43 8.49
CA ASN A 26 2.77 17.91 7.13
C ASN A 26 2.00 19.23 7.10
N LEU A 27 1.01 19.41 7.99
CA LEU A 27 0.31 20.68 8.15
C LEU A 27 1.26 21.79 8.62
N ILE A 28 2.14 21.52 9.59
CA ILE A 28 3.11 22.49 10.08
C ILE A 28 4.04 22.94 8.94
N PHE A 29 4.61 22.00 8.19
CA PHE A 29 5.49 22.34 7.06
C PHE A 29 4.76 23.17 6.00
N ASN A 30 3.55 22.76 5.59
CA ASN A 30 2.77 23.54 4.63
C ASN A 30 2.35 24.92 5.16
N GLY A 31 2.08 25.04 6.47
CA GLY A 31 1.80 26.33 7.11
C GLY A 31 3.01 27.27 7.13
N LEU A 32 4.23 26.74 7.31
CA LEU A 32 5.46 27.52 7.24
C LEU A 32 5.77 28.00 5.80
N ILE A 33 5.55 27.12 4.82
CA ILE A 33 5.67 27.43 3.40
C ILE A 33 4.67 28.53 3.00
N LEU A 34 3.42 28.46 3.48
CA LEU A 34 2.39 29.46 3.20
C LEU A 34 2.80 30.87 3.60
N ARG A 35 3.53 31.01 4.72
CA ARG A 35 3.99 32.32 5.19
C ARG A 35 5.11 32.89 4.32
N SER A 36 5.83 32.06 3.56
CA SER A 36 7.05 32.43 2.84
C SER A 36 6.86 32.59 1.33
N ILE A 37 5.79 32.05 0.74
CA ILE A 37 5.58 32.05 -0.71
C ILE A 37 4.17 32.52 -1.11
N ASN A 38 4.07 33.10 -2.30
CA ASN A 38 2.80 33.41 -2.96
C ASN A 38 1.93 32.17 -3.22
N LEU A 39 0.61 32.34 -3.04
CA LEU A 39 -0.41 31.29 -3.22
C LEU A 39 -0.40 30.66 -4.63
N ASN A 40 -0.02 31.41 -5.66
CA ASN A 40 0.10 30.90 -7.04
C ASN A 40 1.07 29.73 -7.16
N ILE A 41 2.22 29.82 -6.48
CA ILE A 41 3.26 28.78 -6.55
C ILE A 41 2.82 27.56 -5.74
N ILE A 42 2.13 27.77 -4.62
CA ILE A 42 1.56 26.70 -3.79
C ILE A 42 0.50 25.93 -4.57
N GLY A 43 -0.41 26.62 -5.25
CA GLY A 43 -1.42 26.01 -6.11
C GLY A 43 -0.77 25.18 -7.21
N LEU A 44 0.19 25.76 -7.93
CA LEU A 44 0.88 25.04 -9.00
C LEU A 44 1.68 23.84 -8.49
N ALA A 45 2.42 23.96 -7.39
CA ALA A 45 3.23 22.88 -6.86
C ALA A 45 2.36 21.72 -6.32
N ASN A 46 1.39 22.02 -5.46
CA ASN A 46 0.68 20.99 -4.70
C ASN A 46 -0.62 20.50 -5.38
N ILE A 47 -1.24 21.30 -6.27
CA ILE A 47 -2.41 20.82 -7.04
C ILE A 47 -1.98 20.25 -8.38
N HIS A 48 -1.06 20.86 -9.11
CA HIS A 48 -0.65 20.31 -10.41
C HIS A 48 0.45 19.25 -10.27
N LEU A 49 1.63 19.63 -9.75
CA LEU A 49 2.80 18.73 -9.77
C LEU A 49 2.67 17.56 -8.80
N GLU A 50 2.20 17.80 -7.58
CA GLU A 50 1.95 16.73 -6.60
C GLU A 50 0.82 15.79 -7.04
N LEU A 51 -0.26 16.30 -7.65
CA LEU A 51 -1.30 15.43 -8.20
C LEU A 51 -0.70 14.52 -9.27
N ILE A 52 0.06 15.08 -10.20
CA ILE A 52 0.75 14.31 -11.24
C ILE A 52 1.67 13.23 -10.63
N TYR A 53 2.48 13.60 -9.65
CA TYR A 53 3.39 12.67 -8.99
C TYR A 53 2.64 11.54 -8.26
N THR A 54 1.62 11.87 -7.47
CA THR A 54 0.84 10.86 -6.74
C THR A 54 0.00 9.98 -7.67
N THR A 55 -0.41 10.49 -8.83
CA THR A 55 -1.20 9.73 -9.80
C THR A 55 -0.36 8.71 -10.56
N ILE A 56 0.86 9.08 -10.96
CA ILE A 56 1.84 8.14 -11.54
C ILE A 56 2.09 6.99 -10.57
N LEU A 57 2.45 7.32 -9.33
CA LEU A 57 2.79 6.33 -8.33
C LEU A 57 1.58 5.45 -8.01
N PHE A 58 0.41 6.03 -7.84
CA PHE A 58 -0.81 5.28 -7.53
C PHE A 58 -1.19 4.31 -8.66
N LEU A 59 -1.25 4.79 -9.91
CA LEU A 59 -1.66 3.96 -11.06
C LEU A 59 -0.70 2.79 -11.28
N THR A 60 0.59 3.00 -11.06
CA THR A 60 1.60 1.97 -11.29
C THR A 60 1.60 0.93 -10.16
N ARG A 61 1.70 1.35 -8.89
CA ARG A 61 2.02 0.43 -7.79
C ARG A 61 0.85 -0.04 -6.94
N GLU A 62 -0.24 0.72 -6.85
CA GLU A 62 -1.26 0.47 -5.82
C GLU A 62 -1.97 -0.88 -6.04
N SER A 63 -2.18 -1.23 -7.32
CA SER A 63 -2.74 -2.53 -7.71
C SER A 63 -1.88 -3.72 -7.25
N LEU A 64 -0.55 -3.57 -7.16
CA LEU A 64 0.35 -4.60 -6.62
C LEU A 64 0.28 -4.69 -5.10
N ARG A 65 0.26 -3.55 -4.42
CA ARG A 65 0.22 -3.49 -2.97
C ARG A 65 -1.05 -4.14 -2.41
N HIS A 66 -2.15 -4.13 -3.17
CA HIS A 66 -3.37 -4.85 -2.83
C HIS A 66 -3.36 -6.34 -3.20
N ASN A 67 -2.54 -6.76 -4.17
CA ASN A 67 -2.47 -8.14 -4.64
C ASN A 67 -1.17 -8.85 -4.21
N VAL A 68 -0.79 -8.70 -2.93
CA VAL A 68 0.39 -9.38 -2.38
C VAL A 68 0.07 -10.87 -2.14
N PRO A 69 0.72 -11.81 -2.85
CA PRO A 69 0.47 -13.23 -2.66
C PRO A 69 1.11 -13.73 -1.36
N LYS A 70 0.57 -14.84 -0.82
CA LYS A 70 1.27 -15.62 0.20
C LYS A 70 2.42 -16.36 -0.48
N LEU A 71 3.65 -15.93 -0.23
CA LEU A 71 4.86 -16.49 -0.82
C LEU A 71 5.23 -17.82 -0.14
N ASN A 72 4.48 -18.88 -0.44
CA ASN A 72 4.76 -20.21 0.09
C ASN A 72 5.73 -21.01 -0.80
N ASN A 73 5.75 -20.71 -2.12
CA ASN A 73 6.52 -21.46 -3.12
C ASN A 73 7.50 -20.56 -3.87
N ILE A 74 8.70 -21.06 -4.17
CA ILE A 74 9.74 -20.33 -4.92
C ILE A 74 9.23 -19.84 -6.29
N HIS A 75 8.46 -20.67 -7.01
CA HIS A 75 7.87 -20.28 -8.31
C HIS A 75 6.93 -19.08 -8.19
N SER A 76 6.10 -19.04 -7.13
CA SER A 76 5.18 -17.90 -6.90
C SER A 76 5.92 -16.59 -6.63
N VAL A 77 7.09 -16.66 -5.99
CA VAL A 77 7.98 -15.51 -5.76
C VAL A 77 8.51 -14.98 -7.09
N TYR A 78 8.98 -15.86 -7.98
CA TYR A 78 9.54 -15.44 -9.27
C TYR A 78 8.49 -14.84 -10.20
N HIS A 79 7.29 -15.41 -10.29
CA HIS A 79 6.21 -14.81 -11.07
C HIS A 79 5.81 -13.43 -10.53
N TYR A 80 5.83 -13.24 -9.21
CA TYR A 80 5.52 -11.96 -8.58
C TYR A 80 6.63 -10.92 -8.80
N ILE A 81 7.90 -11.30 -8.73
CA ILE A 81 9.03 -10.41 -9.05
C ILE A 81 8.97 -9.96 -10.51
N ASN A 82 8.71 -10.88 -11.44
CA ASN A 82 8.56 -10.54 -12.86
C ASN A 82 7.40 -9.55 -13.10
N LEU A 83 6.30 -9.71 -12.37
CA LEU A 83 5.16 -8.77 -12.41
C LEU A 83 5.54 -7.36 -11.90
N ILE A 84 6.34 -7.26 -10.83
CA ILE A 84 6.82 -5.97 -10.30
C ILE A 84 7.67 -5.24 -11.36
N TRP A 85 8.58 -5.94 -12.02
CA TRP A 85 9.41 -5.35 -13.07
C TRP A 85 8.60 -4.84 -14.26
N PHE A 86 7.54 -5.56 -14.64
CA PHE A 86 6.64 -5.11 -15.70
C PHE A 86 5.97 -3.77 -15.36
N ILE A 87 5.68 -3.53 -14.08
CA ILE A 87 5.08 -2.28 -13.62
C ILE A 87 6.08 -1.13 -13.57
N ILE A 88 7.36 -1.40 -13.34
CA ILE A 88 8.41 -0.38 -13.51
C ILE A 88 8.44 0.08 -14.98
N SER A 89 8.34 -0.84 -15.94
CA SER A 89 8.23 -0.50 -17.37
C SER A 89 6.98 0.32 -17.67
N ILE A 90 5.82 -0.05 -17.14
CA ILE A 90 4.59 0.73 -17.26
C ILE A 90 4.77 2.13 -16.65
N GLY A 91 5.42 2.24 -15.50
CA GLY A 91 5.68 3.52 -14.85
C GLY A 91 6.51 4.48 -15.70
N ILE A 92 7.52 3.97 -16.41
CA ILE A 92 8.31 4.76 -17.35
C ILE A 92 7.42 5.32 -18.47
N THR A 93 6.47 4.52 -18.99
CA THR A 93 5.54 5.00 -20.04
C THR A 93 4.62 6.12 -19.52
N PHE A 94 4.10 5.99 -18.30
CA PHE A 94 3.27 7.05 -17.70
C PHE A 94 4.06 8.32 -17.41
N ILE A 95 5.29 8.20 -16.91
CA ILE A 95 6.19 9.34 -16.66
C ILE A 95 6.46 10.08 -17.98
N SER A 96 6.79 9.35 -19.06
CA SER A 96 7.03 9.93 -20.37
C SER A 96 5.78 10.65 -20.92
N PHE A 97 4.62 10.01 -20.85
CA PHE A 97 3.35 10.60 -21.28
C PHE A 97 3.04 11.90 -20.54
N ILE A 98 3.25 11.93 -19.23
CA ILE A 98 2.99 13.10 -18.40
C ILE A 98 3.99 14.22 -18.64
N LEU A 99 5.27 13.92 -18.84
CA LEU A 99 6.26 14.93 -19.21
C LEU A 99 5.89 15.61 -20.53
N ILE A 100 5.36 14.85 -21.49
CA ILE A 100 4.85 15.41 -22.76
C ILE A 100 3.62 16.28 -22.49
N LEU A 101 2.71 15.83 -21.63
CA LEU A 101 1.50 16.58 -21.27
C LEU A 101 1.82 17.91 -20.56
N THR A 102 2.78 17.93 -19.63
CA THR A 102 3.17 19.15 -18.93
C THR A 102 3.86 20.16 -19.86
N LEU A 103 4.67 19.67 -20.80
CA LEU A 103 5.24 20.51 -21.86
C LEU A 103 4.13 21.08 -22.77
N PHE A 104 3.13 20.29 -23.13
CA PHE A 104 1.99 20.75 -23.91
C PHE A 104 1.14 21.81 -23.17
N ILE A 105 0.86 21.59 -21.88
CA ILE A 105 0.12 22.54 -21.04
C ILE A 105 0.89 23.87 -20.96
N ARG A 106 2.21 23.82 -20.71
CA ARG A 106 3.06 25.02 -20.67
C ARG A 106 2.97 25.83 -21.97
N MET A 107 2.97 25.18 -23.13
CA MET A 107 2.89 25.87 -24.42
C MET A 107 1.56 26.61 -24.61
N ASN A 108 0.47 26.09 -24.05
CA ASN A 108 -0.86 26.66 -24.22
C ASN A 108 -1.23 27.71 -23.15
N SER A 109 -0.51 27.75 -22.02
CA SER A 109 -0.82 28.67 -20.91
C SER A 109 0.20 29.80 -20.79
N SER A 110 -0.22 31.03 -21.12
CA SER A 110 0.60 32.26 -20.99
C SER A 110 1.09 32.51 -19.55
N ASN A 111 0.28 32.17 -18.55
CA ASN A 111 0.59 32.42 -17.14
C ASN A 111 1.70 31.51 -16.57
N ILE A 112 1.91 30.30 -17.13
CA ILE A 112 2.95 29.37 -16.65
C ILE A 112 4.33 29.76 -17.17
N LEU A 113 4.41 30.42 -18.34
CA LEU A 113 5.67 30.87 -18.93
C LEU A 113 6.42 31.88 -18.06
N LEU A 114 5.69 32.61 -17.20
CA LEU A 114 6.24 33.63 -16.31
C LEU A 114 6.88 33.04 -15.05
N ILE A 115 6.62 31.77 -14.73
CA ILE A 115 7.07 31.15 -13.49
C ILE A 115 8.47 30.55 -13.70
N PRO A 116 9.50 31.04 -12.97
CA PRO A 116 10.85 30.52 -13.11
C PRO A 116 10.93 29.05 -12.67
N TYR A 117 11.80 28.30 -13.32
CA TYR A 117 12.12 26.90 -12.98
C TYR A 117 10.99 25.86 -13.12
N TYR A 118 9.90 26.16 -13.84
CA TYR A 118 8.79 25.21 -14.04
C TYR A 118 9.21 23.87 -14.67
N ASN A 119 10.02 23.91 -15.74
CA ASN A 119 10.47 22.68 -16.42
C ASN A 119 11.39 21.84 -15.53
N GLN A 120 12.29 22.52 -14.82
CA GLN A 120 13.22 21.89 -13.90
C GLN A 120 12.45 21.19 -12.78
N ALA A 121 11.42 21.83 -12.21
CA ALA A 121 10.56 21.21 -11.23
C ALA A 121 9.84 19.98 -11.80
N CYS A 122 9.21 20.09 -12.98
CA CYS A 122 8.55 18.95 -13.63
C CYS A 122 9.49 17.75 -13.82
N PHE A 123 10.72 17.99 -14.28
CA PHE A 123 11.72 16.95 -14.44
C PHE A 123 12.11 16.32 -13.09
N MET A 124 12.31 17.13 -12.05
CA MET A 124 12.61 16.63 -10.70
C MET A 124 11.48 15.76 -10.13
N TYR A 125 10.21 16.16 -10.31
CA TYR A 125 9.07 15.34 -9.89
C TYR A 125 8.99 14.01 -10.66
N ALA A 126 9.26 14.03 -11.98
CA ALA A 126 9.32 12.82 -12.79
C ALA A 126 10.47 11.89 -12.37
N CYS A 127 11.65 12.44 -12.12
CA CYS A 127 12.80 11.69 -11.58
C CYS A 127 12.49 11.13 -10.20
N ALA A 128 11.87 11.90 -9.31
CA ALA A 128 11.47 11.44 -7.98
C ALA A 128 10.49 10.27 -8.06
N ALA A 129 9.49 10.35 -8.94
CA ALA A 129 8.57 9.24 -9.18
C ALA A 129 9.30 7.99 -9.69
N PHE A 130 10.24 8.14 -10.63
CA PHE A 130 11.04 7.03 -11.14
C PHE A 130 11.90 6.38 -10.04
N ILE A 131 12.62 7.20 -9.26
CA ILE A 131 13.46 6.73 -8.15
C ILE A 131 12.60 5.95 -7.16
N GLU A 132 11.42 6.47 -6.79
CA GLU A 132 10.53 5.79 -5.86
C GLU A 132 10.00 4.46 -6.41
N LEU A 133 9.72 4.35 -7.71
CA LEU A 133 9.32 3.09 -8.35
C LEU A 133 10.39 2.00 -8.21
N LEU A 134 11.68 2.37 -8.18
CA LEU A 134 12.76 1.41 -7.94
C LEU A 134 12.72 0.83 -6.52
N SER A 135 12.05 1.49 -5.57
CA SER A 135 11.90 0.98 -4.20
C SER A 135 10.77 -0.04 -4.03
N GLU A 136 9.83 -0.14 -4.98
CA GLU A 136 8.66 -1.02 -4.89
C GLU A 136 8.98 -2.50 -4.62
N PRO A 137 9.97 -3.15 -5.27
CA PRO A 137 10.30 -4.54 -4.94
C PRO A 137 10.62 -4.70 -3.45
N PHE A 138 11.36 -3.77 -2.86
CA PHE A 138 11.72 -3.82 -1.45
C PHE A 138 10.54 -3.52 -0.52
N TYR A 139 9.68 -2.56 -0.89
CA TYR A 139 8.45 -2.26 -0.15
C TYR A 139 7.55 -3.50 -0.02
N LEU A 140 7.35 -4.19 -1.15
CA LEU A 140 6.47 -5.36 -1.23
C LEU A 140 7.04 -6.55 -0.46
N LEU A 141 8.36 -6.75 -0.50
CA LEU A 141 9.02 -7.77 0.33
C LEU A 141 8.70 -7.58 1.81
N ILE A 142 8.87 -6.36 2.34
CA ILE A 142 8.57 -6.06 3.75
C ILE A 142 7.09 -6.34 4.06
N THR A 143 6.20 -5.99 3.12
CA THR A 143 4.76 -6.21 3.25
C THR A 143 4.41 -7.70 3.34
N VAL A 144 5.07 -8.57 2.57
CA VAL A 144 4.87 -10.02 2.64
C VAL A 144 5.24 -10.57 4.03
N THR A 145 6.29 -10.02 4.66
CA THR A 145 6.74 -10.46 6.00
C THR A 145 5.83 -10.03 7.14
N ARG A 146 4.65 -9.46 6.85
CA ARG A 146 3.65 -8.96 7.82
C ARG A 146 4.16 -7.86 8.75
N ASN A 147 5.33 -7.28 8.48
CA ASN A 147 5.91 -6.17 9.25
C ASN A 147 5.52 -4.82 8.64
N TYR A 148 4.21 -4.58 8.49
CA TYR A 148 3.69 -3.36 7.84
C TYR A 148 4.10 -2.07 8.57
N SER A 149 4.33 -2.13 9.88
CA SER A 149 4.80 -0.99 10.69
C SER A 149 6.13 -0.43 10.20
N ILE A 150 7.04 -1.26 9.66
CA ILE A 150 8.35 -0.81 9.18
C ILE A 150 8.22 0.10 7.96
N ASN A 151 7.29 -0.23 7.07
CA ASN A 151 7.01 0.60 5.90
C ASN A 151 6.48 1.97 6.32
N ILE A 152 5.64 2.03 7.36
CA ILE A 152 5.13 3.29 7.92
C ILE A 152 6.28 4.12 8.49
N TYR A 153 7.17 3.53 9.29
CA TYR A 153 8.29 4.27 9.88
C TYR A 153 9.28 4.79 8.84
N ILE A 154 9.63 4.00 7.82
CA ILE A 154 10.55 4.42 6.76
C ILE A 154 9.94 5.61 5.99
N GLN A 155 8.68 5.52 5.59
CA GLN A 155 7.98 6.61 4.90
C GLN A 155 7.90 7.87 5.76
N PHE A 156 7.59 7.71 7.04
CA PHE A 156 7.49 8.80 7.99
C PHE A 156 8.84 9.53 8.16
N ILE A 157 9.93 8.82 8.39
CA ILE A 157 11.27 9.42 8.53
C ILE A 157 11.70 10.12 7.23
N ALA A 158 11.51 9.46 6.08
CA ALA A 158 11.84 10.04 4.79
C ALA A 158 11.08 11.34 4.53
N SER A 159 9.80 11.38 4.89
CA SER A 159 8.95 12.57 4.70
C SER A 159 9.37 13.74 5.58
N ILE A 160 9.74 13.50 6.84
CA ILE A 160 10.23 14.55 7.74
C ILE A 160 11.49 15.19 7.16
N ILE A 161 12.43 14.37 6.69
CA ILE A 161 13.71 14.87 6.19
C ILE A 161 13.49 15.59 4.85
N GLY A 162 12.75 14.98 3.91
CA GLY A 162 12.49 15.56 2.60
C GLY A 162 11.70 16.87 2.68
N PHE A 163 10.53 16.86 3.32
CA PHE A 163 9.68 18.04 3.44
C PHE A 163 10.23 19.09 4.42
N GLY A 164 10.98 18.66 5.43
CA GLY A 164 11.69 19.56 6.34
C GLY A 164 12.78 20.35 5.63
N LEU A 165 13.64 19.67 4.83
CA LEU A 165 14.67 20.33 4.03
C LEU A 165 14.05 21.25 2.97
N GLN A 166 13.00 20.79 2.30
CA GLN A 166 12.25 21.62 1.35
C GLN A 166 11.75 22.92 2.01
N THR A 167 11.10 22.81 3.16
CA THR A 167 10.57 23.96 3.91
C THR A 167 11.70 24.91 4.32
N TYR A 168 12.82 24.37 4.82
CA TYR A 168 13.99 25.16 5.19
C TYR A 168 14.56 25.97 4.01
N LEU A 169 14.73 25.33 2.85
CA LEU A 169 15.26 25.99 1.65
C LEU A 169 14.33 27.08 1.12
N ILE A 170 13.02 26.82 1.16
CA ILE A 170 11.98 27.76 0.76
C ILE A 170 12.00 29.03 1.63
N ILE A 171 12.13 28.87 2.94
CA ILE A 171 12.14 30.01 3.88
C ILE A 171 13.35 30.91 3.63
N ASN A 172 14.51 30.33 3.32
CA ASN A 172 15.72 31.10 3.08
C ASN A 172 15.71 31.81 1.71
N ASN A 173 15.18 31.16 0.67
CA ASN A 173 15.22 31.65 -0.70
C ASN A 173 13.84 31.49 -1.40
N PRO A 174 12.87 32.39 -1.14
CA PRO A 174 11.51 32.24 -1.66
C PRO A 174 11.40 32.40 -3.19
N GLU A 175 12.36 33.09 -3.82
CA GLU A 175 12.37 33.36 -5.27
C GLU A 175 12.46 32.07 -6.13
N CYS A 176 13.15 31.04 -5.62
CA CYS A 176 13.33 29.76 -6.30
C CYS A 176 12.44 28.64 -5.72
N SER A 177 11.34 29.01 -5.06
CA SER A 177 10.47 28.10 -4.32
C SER A 177 10.07 26.84 -5.09
N LEU A 178 9.61 26.97 -6.35
CA LEU A 178 9.18 25.83 -7.17
C LEU A 178 10.31 24.80 -7.42
N TYR A 179 11.54 25.26 -7.56
CA TYR A 179 12.71 24.38 -7.70
C TYR A 179 12.96 23.59 -6.41
N TYR A 180 12.83 24.24 -5.24
CA TYR A 180 12.99 23.59 -3.94
C TYR A 180 11.89 22.57 -3.64
N TYR A 181 10.66 22.79 -4.11
CA TYR A 181 9.63 21.76 -4.12
C TYR A 181 10.12 20.49 -4.84
N GLY A 182 10.66 20.62 -6.05
CA GLY A 182 11.21 19.49 -6.80
C GLY A 182 12.35 18.78 -6.07
N ILE A 183 13.28 19.54 -5.47
CA ILE A 183 14.37 18.99 -4.64
C ILE A 183 13.84 18.20 -3.44
N GLY A 184 12.80 18.72 -2.76
CA GLY A 184 12.17 18.05 -1.63
C GLY A 184 11.70 16.64 -1.97
N TYR A 185 10.97 16.50 -3.09
CA TYR A 185 10.50 15.21 -3.58
C TYR A 185 11.64 14.29 -4.04
N MET A 186 12.68 14.83 -4.67
CA MET A 186 13.88 14.07 -5.03
C MET A 186 14.58 13.51 -3.78
N ILE A 187 14.82 14.34 -2.76
CA ILE A 187 15.43 13.91 -1.50
C ILE A 187 14.56 12.88 -0.79
N TYR A 188 13.24 13.11 -0.74
CA TYR A 188 12.29 12.13 -0.20
C TYR A 188 12.42 10.76 -0.89
N SER A 189 12.39 10.74 -2.22
CA SER A 189 12.50 9.51 -3.02
C SER A 189 13.87 8.81 -2.87
N LEU A 190 14.95 9.57 -2.69
CA LEU A 190 16.27 9.01 -2.44
C LEU A 190 16.39 8.41 -1.04
N ILE A 191 15.86 9.09 -0.03
CA ILE A 191 15.91 8.57 1.35
C ILE A 191 15.04 7.32 1.47
N ILE A 192 13.87 7.30 0.84
CA ILE A 192 12.98 6.14 0.93
C ILE A 192 13.61 4.91 0.25
N THR A 193 14.18 5.07 -0.95
CA THR A 193 14.88 3.99 -1.68
C THR A 193 16.09 3.49 -0.90
N LEU A 194 16.94 4.38 -0.41
CA LEU A 194 18.11 4.03 0.39
C LEU A 194 17.72 3.32 1.69
N SER A 195 16.67 3.78 2.37
CA SER A 195 16.21 3.18 3.62
C SER A 195 15.73 1.74 3.40
N TYR A 196 14.98 1.49 2.34
CA TYR A 196 14.56 0.14 1.98
C TYR A 196 15.73 -0.77 1.61
N TYR A 197 16.69 -0.25 0.85
CA TYR A 197 17.89 -0.98 0.47
C TYR A 197 18.75 -1.36 1.69
N ILE A 198 19.00 -0.40 2.60
CA ILE A 198 19.74 -0.61 3.84
C ILE A 198 19.02 -1.63 4.73
N TYR A 199 17.70 -1.52 4.85
CA TYR A 199 16.89 -2.46 5.64
C TYR A 199 17.04 -3.90 5.12
N PHE A 200 16.99 -4.09 3.81
CA PHE A 200 17.18 -5.40 3.19
C PHE A 200 18.60 -5.96 3.41
N LEU A 201 19.63 -5.12 3.32
CA LEU A 201 21.02 -5.54 3.54
C LEU A 201 21.32 -5.93 4.98
N LYS A 202 20.74 -5.22 5.97
CA LYS A 202 20.94 -5.50 7.40
C LYS A 202 20.39 -6.85 7.84
N GLN A 203 19.47 -7.45 7.09
CA GLN A 203 18.90 -8.76 7.43
C GLN A 203 19.89 -9.89 7.11
N LYS A 204 20.12 -10.75 8.11
CA LYS A 204 20.96 -11.96 7.96
C LYS A 204 20.43 -12.86 6.83
N LYS A 205 21.34 -13.48 6.08
CA LYS A 205 21.03 -14.38 4.95
C LYS A 205 20.01 -15.48 5.30
N GLU A 206 20.12 -16.07 6.50
CA GLU A 206 19.20 -17.11 6.98
C GLU A 206 17.79 -16.56 7.16
N LYS A 207 17.64 -15.44 7.89
CA LYS A 207 16.36 -14.72 8.00
C LYS A 207 15.83 -14.29 6.64
N ARG A 208 16.69 -13.97 5.66
CA ARG A 208 16.23 -13.62 4.31
C ARG A 208 15.64 -14.81 3.55
N ARG A 209 16.25 -15.99 3.68
CA ARG A 209 15.73 -17.23 3.09
C ARG A 209 14.43 -17.67 3.76
N GLU A 210 14.33 -17.54 5.07
CA GLU A 210 13.12 -17.88 5.83
C GLU A 210 11.97 -16.89 5.55
N LEU A 211 12.25 -15.59 5.53
CA LEU A 211 11.22 -14.56 5.42
C LEU A 211 10.80 -14.25 3.97
N PHE A 212 11.72 -14.32 3.02
CA PHE A 212 11.48 -13.89 1.64
C PHE A 212 11.70 -14.99 0.61
N VAL A 213 12.19 -16.18 1.01
CA VAL A 213 12.59 -17.26 0.08
C VAL A 213 13.68 -16.79 -0.90
N ILE A 214 14.40 -15.72 -0.54
CA ILE A 214 15.38 -15.02 -1.38
C ILE A 214 16.72 -14.98 -0.64
N SER A 215 17.80 -15.30 -1.35
CA SER A 215 19.13 -15.40 -0.78
C SER A 215 20.05 -14.23 -1.15
N SER A 216 19.86 -13.64 -2.32
CA SER A 216 20.69 -12.58 -2.89
C SER A 216 19.88 -11.47 -3.58
N LEU A 217 20.50 -10.31 -3.82
CA LEU A 217 19.92 -9.24 -4.65
C LEU A 217 19.71 -9.71 -6.11
N SER A 218 20.50 -10.68 -6.58
CA SER A 218 20.30 -11.27 -7.92
C SER A 218 19.00 -12.07 -8.04
N ASP A 219 18.42 -12.52 -6.93
CA ASP A 219 17.12 -13.19 -6.94
C ASP A 219 15.96 -12.21 -7.19
N LEU A 220 16.20 -10.91 -7.00
CA LEU A 220 15.25 -9.83 -7.30
C LEU A 220 15.31 -9.37 -8.75
N LEU A 221 16.24 -9.88 -9.55
CA LEU A 221 16.29 -9.60 -10.99
C LEU A 221 15.24 -10.43 -11.73
N LEU A 222 14.91 -9.99 -12.95
CA LEU A 222 14.05 -10.72 -13.88
C LEU A 222 14.55 -12.16 -14.06
N LYS A 223 13.68 -13.13 -13.80
CA LYS A 223 13.98 -14.55 -14.00
C LYS A 223 13.17 -15.09 -15.17
N PRO A 224 13.82 -15.71 -16.17
CA PRO A 224 13.09 -16.35 -17.27
C PRO A 224 12.39 -17.60 -16.73
N THR A 225 11.09 -17.48 -16.45
CA THR A 225 10.22 -18.59 -16.06
C THR A 225 9.20 -18.86 -17.17
N SER A 226 8.80 -20.11 -17.36
CA SER A 226 7.70 -20.49 -18.25
C SER A 226 6.52 -21.00 -17.39
N PRO A 227 5.38 -20.30 -17.31
CA PRO A 227 5.07 -18.97 -17.86
C PRO A 227 5.79 -17.82 -17.15
N PHE A 228 6.04 -16.69 -17.83
CA PHE A 228 6.77 -15.54 -17.25
C PHE A 228 6.05 -14.95 -16.04
N VAL A 229 4.73 -14.88 -16.10
CA VAL A 229 3.85 -14.38 -15.04
C VAL A 229 2.63 -15.28 -14.95
N ASP A 230 2.16 -15.54 -13.74
CA ASP A 230 0.91 -16.27 -13.51
C ASP A 230 -0.29 -15.43 -13.97
N HIS A 231 -1.09 -15.96 -14.91
CA HIS A 231 -2.29 -15.32 -15.43
C HIS A 231 -3.30 -14.95 -14.33
N LYS A 232 -3.39 -15.74 -13.26
CA LYS A 232 -4.28 -15.44 -12.14
C LYS A 232 -3.84 -14.21 -11.38
N LEU A 233 -2.52 -14.04 -11.17
CA LEU A 233 -1.95 -12.85 -10.53
C LEU A 233 -2.20 -11.60 -11.38
N VAL A 234 -2.00 -11.69 -12.70
CA VAL A 234 -2.26 -10.56 -13.62
C VAL A 234 -3.74 -10.17 -13.65
N ASN A 235 -4.65 -11.14 -13.73
CA ASN A 235 -6.07 -10.83 -13.77
C ASN A 235 -6.54 -10.17 -12.46
N ASN A 236 -5.99 -10.60 -11.33
CA ASN A 236 -6.29 -9.97 -10.04
C ASN A 236 -5.72 -8.55 -9.94
N THR A 237 -4.47 -8.32 -10.37
CA THR A 237 -3.91 -6.96 -10.40
C THR A 237 -4.71 -6.04 -11.32
N LEU A 238 -5.15 -6.52 -12.48
CA LEU A 238 -5.99 -5.73 -13.39
C LEU A 238 -7.33 -5.34 -12.77
N LYS A 239 -7.96 -6.23 -11.98
CA LYS A 239 -9.19 -5.91 -11.24
C LYS A 239 -8.93 -4.81 -10.21
N PHE A 240 -7.86 -4.93 -9.42
CA PHE A 240 -7.48 -3.89 -8.46
C PHE A 240 -7.08 -2.58 -9.13
N PHE A 241 -6.46 -2.64 -10.30
CA PHE A 241 -6.14 -1.46 -11.09
C PHE A 241 -7.39 -0.72 -11.55
N LYS A 242 -8.39 -1.44 -12.09
CA LYS A 242 -9.69 -0.85 -12.47
C LYS A 242 -10.39 -0.21 -11.27
N GLN A 243 -10.41 -0.90 -10.13
CA GLN A 243 -10.95 -0.36 -8.89
C GLN A 243 -10.18 0.89 -8.44
N GLY A 244 -8.85 0.85 -8.52
CA GLY A 244 -7.97 1.96 -8.18
C GLY A 244 -8.28 3.21 -8.99
N ILE A 245 -8.49 3.09 -10.30
CA ILE A 245 -8.87 4.23 -11.16
C ILE A 245 -10.14 4.90 -10.63
N SER A 246 -11.19 4.12 -10.35
CA SER A 246 -12.44 4.66 -9.79
C SER A 246 -12.19 5.39 -8.47
N ILE A 247 -11.37 4.82 -7.58
CA ILE A 247 -11.02 5.45 -6.31
C ILE A 247 -10.25 6.76 -6.54
N LYS A 248 -9.28 6.78 -7.44
CA LYS A 248 -8.47 7.98 -7.68
C LYS A 248 -9.28 9.11 -8.29
N ILE A 249 -10.22 8.80 -9.18
CA ILE A 249 -11.15 9.79 -9.74
C ILE A 249 -12.12 10.29 -8.66
N LEU A 250 -12.62 9.41 -7.80
CA LEU A 250 -13.55 9.81 -6.73
C LEU A 250 -12.87 10.69 -5.67
N THR A 251 -11.59 10.44 -5.39
CA THR A 251 -10.86 11.10 -4.29
C THR A 251 -10.16 12.39 -4.71
N GLU A 252 -9.68 12.47 -5.95
CA GLU A 252 -8.91 13.63 -6.45
C GLU A 252 -9.55 14.23 -7.72
N GLY A 253 -10.79 13.82 -8.05
CA GLY A 253 -11.55 14.26 -9.22
C GLY A 253 -11.64 15.77 -9.35
N GLU A 254 -11.89 16.43 -8.23
CA GLU A 254 -11.92 17.90 -8.11
C GLU A 254 -10.61 18.56 -8.59
N LYS A 255 -9.44 18.02 -8.22
CA LYS A 255 -8.15 18.56 -8.66
C LYS A 255 -7.93 18.33 -10.15
N TYR A 256 -8.34 17.18 -10.69
CA TYR A 256 -8.29 16.95 -12.13
C TYR A 256 -9.16 17.94 -12.90
N LEU A 257 -10.37 18.23 -12.42
CA LEU A 257 -11.24 19.22 -13.05
C LEU A 257 -10.61 20.61 -13.05
N MET A 258 -9.96 21.01 -11.94
CA MET A 258 -9.24 22.28 -11.86
C MET A 258 -8.12 22.39 -12.90
N ILE A 259 -7.37 21.31 -13.14
CA ILE A 259 -6.25 21.29 -14.11
C ILE A 259 -6.75 21.24 -15.55
N PHE A 260 -7.72 20.38 -15.87
CA PHE A 260 -8.13 20.17 -17.26
C PHE A 260 -9.02 21.28 -17.80
N PHE A 261 -9.90 21.83 -16.96
CA PHE A 261 -10.85 22.85 -17.38
C PHE A 261 -10.44 24.28 -17.01
N ASN A 262 -9.29 24.46 -16.33
CA ASN A 262 -8.80 25.77 -15.87
C ASN A 262 -9.91 26.62 -15.22
N LEU A 263 -10.76 25.98 -14.42
CA LEU A 263 -11.99 26.59 -13.86
C LEU A 263 -11.68 27.75 -12.90
N ILE A 264 -10.50 27.73 -12.29
CA ILE A 264 -10.12 28.50 -11.10
C ILE A 264 -8.68 29.01 -11.27
N SER A 265 -8.40 30.23 -10.80
CA SER A 265 -7.05 30.81 -10.88
C SER A 265 -6.04 30.07 -9.98
N TYR A 266 -4.74 30.17 -10.29
CA TYR A 266 -3.68 29.51 -9.48
C TYR A 266 -3.67 29.96 -8.01
N GLU A 267 -4.09 31.20 -7.74
CA GLU A 267 -4.18 31.73 -6.37
C GLU A 267 -5.28 31.03 -5.58
N GLN A 268 -6.47 30.93 -6.21
CA GLN A 268 -7.62 30.24 -5.64
C GLN A 268 -7.38 28.75 -5.49
N GLN A 269 -6.61 28.14 -6.40
CA GLN A 269 -6.09 26.78 -6.23
C GLN A 269 -5.20 26.69 -4.98
N GLY A 270 -4.28 27.63 -4.76
CA GLY A 270 -3.48 27.70 -3.54
C GLY A 270 -4.33 27.74 -2.27
N ILE A 271 -5.36 28.60 -2.24
CA ILE A 271 -6.34 28.69 -1.15
C ILE A 271 -7.07 27.36 -0.96
N TYR A 272 -7.53 26.75 -2.04
CA TYR A 272 -8.19 25.46 -2.03
C TYR A 272 -7.31 24.37 -1.43
N HIS A 273 -6.02 24.31 -1.78
CA HIS A 273 -5.07 23.35 -1.23
C HIS A 273 -4.93 23.50 0.30
N ILE A 274 -4.91 24.73 0.81
CA ILE A 274 -4.78 25.00 2.24
C ILE A 274 -6.03 24.53 2.99
N ILE A 275 -7.22 24.85 2.45
CA ILE A 275 -8.49 24.37 3.01
C ILE A 275 -8.51 22.84 2.98
N TYR A 276 -8.12 22.23 1.87
CA TYR A 276 -8.02 20.77 1.74
C TYR A 276 -7.11 20.19 2.83
N LEU A 277 -5.92 20.74 3.07
CA LEU A 277 -5.03 20.26 4.15
C LEU A 277 -5.68 20.31 5.53
N LEU A 278 -6.39 21.38 5.86
CA LEU A 278 -7.07 21.55 7.15
C LEU A 278 -8.25 20.60 7.28
N THR A 279 -9.11 20.55 6.26
CA THR A 279 -10.34 19.77 6.27
C THR A 279 -10.05 18.28 6.21
N ASN A 280 -9.03 17.83 5.48
CA ASN A 280 -8.73 16.41 5.25
C ASN A 280 -8.19 15.70 6.50
N ILE A 281 -7.69 16.43 7.50
CA ILE A 281 -7.24 15.83 8.76
C ILE A 281 -8.41 15.22 9.52
N PHE A 282 -9.54 15.93 9.63
CA PHE A 282 -10.65 15.50 10.47
C PHE A 282 -11.31 14.18 10.00
N PRO A 283 -11.69 14.01 8.72
CA PRO A 283 -12.17 12.73 8.20
C PRO A 283 -11.15 11.62 8.34
N ARG A 284 -9.85 11.90 8.13
CA ARG A 284 -8.80 10.88 8.28
C ARG A 284 -8.68 10.41 9.73
N LEU A 285 -8.80 11.30 10.71
CA LEU A 285 -8.81 10.94 12.13
C LEU A 285 -10.03 10.08 12.49
N LEU A 286 -11.23 10.51 12.09
CA LEU A 286 -12.46 9.79 12.40
C LEU A 286 -12.59 8.47 11.63
N PHE A 287 -12.49 8.50 10.32
CA PHE A 287 -12.72 7.31 9.51
C PHE A 287 -11.59 6.30 9.61
N SER A 288 -10.32 6.72 9.73
CA SER A 288 -9.23 5.74 9.93
C SER A 288 -9.34 5.02 11.27
N THR A 289 -9.87 5.67 12.32
CA THR A 289 -10.07 5.02 13.62
C THR A 289 -11.26 4.08 13.57
N ILE A 290 -12.39 4.52 12.99
CA ILE A 290 -13.58 3.70 12.78
C ILE A 290 -13.26 2.47 11.92
N GLU A 291 -12.53 2.66 10.82
CA GLU A 291 -12.12 1.59 9.90
C GLU A 291 -11.32 0.52 10.65
N GLN A 292 -10.33 0.90 11.45
CA GLN A 292 -9.52 -0.07 12.19
C GLN A 292 -10.30 -0.81 13.27
N ILE A 293 -11.19 -0.10 13.98
CA ILE A 293 -12.08 -0.73 14.97
C ILE A 293 -12.99 -1.74 14.26
N SER A 294 -13.55 -1.37 13.11
CA SER A 294 -14.41 -2.23 12.32
C SER A 294 -13.67 -3.46 11.79
N TYR A 295 -12.46 -3.30 11.25
CA TYR A 295 -11.65 -4.43 10.76
C TYR A 295 -11.30 -5.40 11.88
N ASN A 296 -10.87 -4.90 13.04
CA ASN A 296 -10.55 -5.76 14.18
C ASN A 296 -11.79 -6.51 14.67
N TYR A 297 -12.93 -5.83 14.73
CA TYR A 297 -14.21 -6.45 15.08
C TYR A 297 -14.61 -7.55 14.07
N PHE A 298 -14.52 -7.26 12.77
CA PHE A 298 -14.85 -8.22 11.72
C PHE A 298 -13.88 -9.40 11.68
N GLN A 299 -12.58 -9.18 11.82
CA GLN A 299 -11.61 -10.29 11.86
C GLN A 299 -11.85 -11.23 13.05
N GLN A 300 -12.19 -10.67 14.22
CA GLN A 300 -12.50 -11.48 15.40
C GLN A 300 -13.81 -12.25 15.25
N THR A 301 -14.84 -11.64 14.69
CA THR A 301 -16.12 -12.34 14.42
C THR A 301 -15.95 -13.40 13.33
N PHE A 302 -15.17 -13.13 12.28
CA PHE A 302 -14.88 -14.10 11.21
C PHE A 302 -14.01 -15.29 11.68
N SER A 303 -13.06 -15.03 12.58
CA SER A 303 -12.24 -16.11 13.16
C SER A 303 -13.05 -16.97 14.14
N ARG A 304 -13.94 -16.37 14.95
CA ARG A 304 -14.87 -17.10 15.82
C ARG A 304 -15.86 -17.96 15.04
N THR A 305 -16.43 -17.43 13.96
CA THR A 305 -17.34 -18.21 13.09
C THR A 305 -16.63 -19.38 12.43
N LYS A 306 -15.43 -19.19 11.88
CA LYS A 306 -14.61 -20.31 11.36
C LYS A 306 -14.25 -21.35 12.41
N LEU A 307 -13.93 -20.93 13.64
CA LEU A 307 -13.67 -21.87 14.73
C LEU A 307 -14.91 -22.68 15.07
N ASN A 308 -16.09 -22.04 15.14
CA ASN A 308 -17.35 -22.73 15.41
C ASN A 308 -17.77 -23.67 14.27
N GLU A 309 -17.55 -23.30 13.01
CA GLU A 309 -17.76 -24.19 11.86
C GLU A 309 -16.84 -25.42 11.92
N ASN A 310 -15.55 -25.24 12.24
CA ASN A 310 -14.61 -26.34 12.39
C ASN A 310 -14.95 -27.25 13.59
N ILE A 311 -15.38 -26.68 14.72
CA ILE A 311 -15.83 -27.45 15.89
C ILE A 311 -17.09 -28.23 15.56
N ASN A 312 -18.06 -27.61 14.88
CA ASN A 312 -19.29 -28.28 14.48
C ASN A 312 -18.99 -29.42 13.49
N GLN A 313 -18.14 -29.20 12.48
CA GLN A 313 -17.71 -30.25 11.56
C GLN A 313 -17.01 -31.40 12.29
N ASN A 314 -16.06 -31.12 13.20
CA ASN A 314 -15.40 -32.15 14.00
C ASN A 314 -16.38 -32.92 14.89
N ASN A 315 -17.39 -32.26 15.46
CA ASN A 315 -18.42 -32.92 16.25
C ASN A 315 -19.32 -33.84 15.42
N TYR A 316 -19.63 -33.48 14.17
CA TYR A 316 -20.34 -34.36 13.24
C TYR A 316 -19.50 -35.61 12.90
N PHE A 317 -18.20 -35.45 12.61
CA PHE A 317 -17.31 -36.58 12.37
C PHE A 317 -17.19 -37.53 13.58
N ILE A 318 -17.09 -36.98 14.80
CA ILE A 318 -17.03 -37.78 16.04
C ILE A 318 -18.36 -38.51 16.28
N GLN A 319 -19.51 -37.89 16.01
CA GLN A 319 -20.82 -38.55 16.12
C GLN A 319 -20.98 -39.68 15.11
N ASP A 320 -20.57 -39.47 13.85
CA ASP A 320 -20.63 -40.50 12.81
C ASP A 320 -19.72 -41.70 13.13
N ASP A 321 -18.50 -41.45 13.62
CA ASP A 321 -17.57 -42.51 14.05
C ASP A 321 -18.13 -43.29 15.25
N GLN A 322 -18.76 -42.61 16.22
CA GLN A 322 -19.42 -43.27 17.35
C GLN A 322 -20.63 -44.10 16.91
N MET A 323 -21.41 -43.64 15.94
CA MET A 323 -22.54 -44.39 15.37
C MET A 323 -22.05 -45.63 14.59
N LEU A 324 -20.96 -45.52 13.83
CA LEU A 324 -20.35 -46.65 13.13
C LEU A 324 -19.77 -47.70 14.09
N LEU A 325 -19.15 -47.25 15.19
CA LEU A 325 -18.65 -48.14 16.25
C LEU A 325 -19.79 -48.83 17.00
N LYS A 326 -20.92 -48.14 17.21
CA LYS A 326 -22.12 -48.73 17.84
C LYS A 326 -22.75 -49.80 16.93
N ARG A 327 -22.93 -49.51 15.63
CA ARG A 327 -23.39 -50.51 14.65
C ARG A 327 -22.48 -51.75 14.60
N ARG A 328 -21.15 -51.57 14.58
CA ARG A 328 -20.22 -52.72 14.61
C ARG A 328 -20.34 -53.56 15.89
N LYS A 329 -20.61 -52.94 17.04
CA LYS A 329 -20.85 -53.66 18.30
C LYS A 329 -22.19 -54.40 18.29
N ASP A 330 -23.21 -53.80 17.72
CA ASP A 330 -24.54 -54.42 17.59
C ASP A 330 -24.50 -55.60 16.59
N ASP A 331 -23.74 -55.50 15.49
CA ASP A 331 -23.51 -56.61 14.56
C ASP A 331 -22.70 -57.76 15.21
N GLN A 332 -21.74 -57.43 16.09
CA GLN A 332 -20.96 -58.41 16.86
C GLN A 332 -21.77 -59.11 17.97
N THR A 333 -22.77 -58.45 18.55
CA THR A 333 -23.67 -59.07 19.54
C THR A 333 -24.74 -59.93 18.87
N ILE A 334 -25.28 -59.52 17.71
CA ILE A 334 -26.21 -60.32 16.90
C ILE A 334 -25.53 -61.61 16.40
N SER A 335 -24.28 -61.53 15.92
CA SER A 335 -23.52 -62.70 15.49
C SER A 335 -23.14 -63.65 16.63
N ARG A 336 -22.97 -63.16 17.88
CA ARG A 336 -22.79 -64.02 19.07
C ARG A 336 -24.07 -64.70 19.55
N ASN A 337 -25.22 -64.05 19.41
CA ASN A 337 -26.51 -64.64 19.82
C ASN A 337 -27.03 -65.72 18.85
N ASN A 338 -26.52 -65.76 17.62
CA ASN A 338 -26.87 -66.81 16.63
C ASN A 338 -26.05 -68.10 16.77
N TYR A 339 -25.12 -68.18 17.73
CA TYR A 339 -24.43 -69.42 18.11
C TYR A 339 -24.91 -69.89 19.49
N GLN A 340 -26.16 -70.36 19.58
CA GLN A 340 -26.54 -71.27 20.66
C GLN A 340 -26.23 -72.71 20.21
N PRO A 341 -25.37 -73.47 20.92
CA PRO A 341 -25.13 -74.86 20.59
C PRO A 341 -26.39 -75.69 20.91
N VAL A 342 -26.93 -76.36 19.89
CA VAL A 342 -27.97 -77.38 20.06
C VAL A 342 -27.36 -78.52 20.88
N THR A 343 -27.83 -78.70 22.11
CA THR A 343 -27.53 -79.87 22.93
C THR A 343 -28.15 -81.12 22.29
N PRO A 344 -27.40 -82.21 22.07
CA PRO A 344 -28.00 -83.48 21.65
C PRO A 344 -28.65 -84.13 22.88
N ASN A 345 -29.99 -84.27 22.86
CA ASN A 345 -30.71 -85.14 23.77
C ASN A 345 -30.36 -86.60 23.50
N GLY A 346 -30.09 -87.33 24.58
CA GLY A 346 -29.46 -88.64 24.59
C GLY A 346 -30.30 -89.84 24.15
N MET A 347 -29.59 -90.98 24.07
CA MET A 347 -30.07 -92.30 24.45
C MET A 347 -29.81 -92.53 25.92
#